data_AF-A0A3Q0CF67-F1
#
_entry.id   AF-A0A3Q0CF67-F1
#
_cell.length_a   1.000
_cell.length_b   1.000
_cell.length_c   1.000
_cell.angle_alpha   90.00
_cell.angle_beta   90.00
_cell.angle_gamma   90.00
#
_symmetry.space_group_name_H-M   'P 1'
#
loop_
_entity.id
_entity.type
_entity.pdbx_description
1 polymer ?
#
loop_
_entity_poly.entity_id
_entity_poly.type
_entity_poly.pdbx_seq_one_letter_code
_entity_poly.pdbx_strand_id
1 'polypeptide(L)'
;MQIPAGPASRRGPRRPPAACRPSARGAARNTACSPRPAAGGRPNAAAPRMPTRERPQPHRAGPEPRTLVSRGPASGARGPQCQPGLGELRTRPRKIVFADELRPRAAVHTEEPPKALGPCPAPVPDYELKYPPVSSARDRSRYAAVFRDQHGELSELQHDVGATQAKLRQLEALLVSLPPPRSRKEALVAARVREELEKKRADPGFLDKQARCHYLKGKLRHLKAQIRKFDEQGVSDSEDSVYF
;
A
#
# COMPACT_ATOMS: atom_id res chain seq x y z
N MET A 1 62.37 -31.16 -15.67
CA MET A 1 61.41 -31.06 -14.56
C MET A 1 60.18 -31.89 -14.94
N GLN A 2 60.14 -33.13 -14.47
CA GLN A 2 59.07 -34.11 -14.72
C GLN A 2 57.93 -33.90 -13.72
N ILE A 3 56.68 -33.90 -14.19
CA ILE A 3 55.49 -33.89 -13.35
C ILE A 3 54.88 -35.30 -13.40
N PRO A 4 54.85 -36.06 -12.29
CA PRO A 4 54.13 -37.33 -12.25
C PRO A 4 52.64 -37.12 -11.97
N ALA A 5 51.83 -37.85 -12.72
CA ALA A 5 50.38 -37.97 -12.58
C ALA A 5 50.00 -38.68 -11.27
N GLY A 6 49.05 -38.11 -10.53
CA GLY A 6 48.42 -38.74 -9.36
C GLY A 6 47.25 -39.65 -9.76
N PRO A 7 46.98 -40.74 -9.01
CA PRO A 7 45.93 -41.70 -9.36
C PRO A 7 44.52 -41.24 -8.98
N ALA A 8 43.56 -41.64 -9.80
CA ALA A 8 42.13 -41.43 -9.64
C ALA A 8 41.43 -42.57 -8.87
N SER A 9 40.24 -42.24 -8.35
CA SER A 9 39.10 -43.11 -8.02
C SER A 9 39.16 -43.97 -6.75
N ARG A 10 38.38 -43.55 -5.74
CA ARG A 10 37.53 -44.46 -4.97
C ARG A 10 36.06 -44.06 -5.13
N ARG A 11 35.32 -44.93 -5.81
CA ARG A 11 33.87 -44.93 -5.96
C ARG A 11 33.22 -45.20 -4.60
N GLY A 12 32.35 -44.32 -4.15
CA GLY A 12 31.40 -44.60 -3.07
C GLY A 12 30.25 -45.49 -3.55
N PRO A 13 29.67 -46.36 -2.70
CA PRO A 13 28.59 -47.25 -3.09
C PRO A 13 27.27 -46.50 -3.31
N ARG A 14 26.62 -46.85 -4.42
CA ARG A 14 25.31 -46.39 -4.87
C ARG A 14 24.20 -46.90 -3.94
N ARG A 15 23.35 -46.00 -3.45
CA ARG A 15 22.04 -46.32 -2.85
C ARG A 15 21.08 -46.86 -3.92
N PRO A 16 20.30 -47.93 -3.65
CA PRO A 16 19.28 -48.40 -4.58
C PRO A 16 17.99 -47.55 -4.51
N PRO A 17 17.24 -47.41 -5.62
CA PRO A 17 15.96 -46.71 -5.64
C PRO A 17 14.82 -47.60 -5.08
N ALA A 18 13.94 -46.99 -4.30
CA ALA A 18 12.71 -47.62 -3.83
C ALA A 18 11.76 -47.89 -5.00
N ALA A 19 11.36 -49.14 -5.16
CA ALA A 19 10.50 -49.63 -6.22
C ALA A 19 9.03 -49.24 -6.00
N CYS A 20 8.39 -48.78 -7.08
CA CYS A 20 6.95 -48.70 -7.23
C CYS A 20 6.32 -50.10 -7.11
N ARG A 21 5.26 -50.25 -6.31
CA ARG A 21 4.37 -51.42 -6.33
C ARG A 21 3.07 -51.07 -7.05
N PRO A 22 2.58 -51.89 -8.01
CA PRO A 22 1.24 -51.75 -8.57
C PRO A 22 0.19 -52.60 -7.85
N SER A 23 -1.07 -52.22 -8.08
CA SER A 23 -2.35 -52.63 -7.48
C SER A 23 -2.72 -54.12 -7.49
N ALA A 24 -3.57 -54.48 -6.51
CA ALA A 24 -4.69 -55.42 -6.65
C ALA A 24 -5.88 -54.83 -5.85
N ARG A 25 -6.96 -54.32 -6.46
CA ARG A 25 -8.19 -55.02 -6.91
C ARG A 25 -8.83 -55.92 -5.84
N GLY A 26 -10.05 -55.55 -5.40
CA GLY A 26 -11.03 -56.53 -4.91
C GLY A 26 -12.10 -56.00 -3.95
N ALA A 27 -13.34 -55.92 -4.45
CA ALA A 27 -14.64 -56.04 -3.76
C ALA A 27 -15.03 -54.98 -2.69
N ALA A 28 -15.94 -54.04 -2.97
CA ALA A 28 -17.40 -54.19 -3.11
C ALA A 28 -18.10 -54.68 -1.82
N ARG A 29 -18.78 -53.75 -1.12
CA ARG A 29 -20.12 -53.92 -0.47
C ARG A 29 -20.57 -52.67 0.31
N ASN A 30 -21.48 -51.93 -0.34
CA ASN A 30 -22.79 -51.38 0.10
C ASN A 30 -23.07 -50.92 1.56
N THR A 31 -23.99 -49.93 1.60
CA THR A 31 -24.85 -49.43 2.71
C THR A 31 -24.15 -48.53 3.75
N ALA A 32 -24.60 -47.32 4.09
CA ALA A 32 -25.95 -46.78 4.11
C ALA A 32 -25.99 -45.25 3.84
N CYS A 33 -27.06 -44.82 3.16
CA CYS A 33 -27.49 -43.44 3.02
C CYS A 33 -27.96 -42.88 4.37
N SER A 34 -27.45 -41.72 4.77
CA SER A 34 -28.11 -40.88 5.79
C SER A 34 -29.21 -40.03 5.12
N PRO A 35 -30.47 -40.08 5.58
CA PRO A 35 -31.54 -39.33 4.95
C PRO A 35 -31.54 -37.87 5.42
N ARG A 36 -31.75 -36.96 4.46
CA ARG A 36 -32.24 -35.60 4.70
C ARG A 36 -33.72 -35.67 5.06
N PRO A 37 -34.22 -34.86 6.01
CA PRO A 37 -35.65 -34.60 6.09
C PRO A 37 -36.05 -33.54 5.05
N ALA A 38 -37.07 -33.86 4.26
CA ALA A 38 -37.71 -32.95 3.32
C ALA A 38 -38.96 -32.31 3.94
N ALA A 39 -39.09 -31.01 3.68
CA ALA A 39 -40.30 -30.25 3.36
C ALA A 39 -41.62 -30.55 4.10
N GLY A 40 -42.09 -29.53 4.83
CA GLY A 40 -43.52 -29.34 5.14
C GLY A 40 -43.87 -27.85 5.22
N GLY A 41 -44.81 -27.40 4.38
CA GLY A 41 -45.69 -26.27 4.68
C GLY A 41 -45.30 -24.87 4.20
N ARG A 42 -45.85 -24.46 3.04
CA ARG A 42 -46.26 -23.08 2.69
C ARG A 42 -47.78 -23.15 2.40
N PRO A 43 -48.61 -22.07 2.49
CA PRO A 43 -48.28 -20.73 2.01
C PRO A 43 -48.86 -19.51 2.79
N ASN A 44 -48.44 -18.33 2.31
CA ASN A 44 -49.04 -16.98 2.39
C ASN A 44 -49.03 -16.20 3.72
N ALA A 45 -48.21 -15.13 3.76
CA ALA A 45 -48.70 -13.74 3.84
C ALA A 45 -47.55 -12.71 3.74
N ALA A 46 -47.80 -11.68 2.93
CA ALA A 46 -47.28 -10.30 3.01
C ALA A 46 -45.75 -10.06 3.06
N ALA A 47 -45.19 -9.65 1.92
CA ALA A 47 -43.94 -8.92 1.85
C ALA A 47 -44.15 -7.45 2.33
N PRO A 48 -43.35 -6.92 3.27
CA PRO A 48 -43.30 -5.49 3.50
C PRO A 48 -42.47 -4.85 2.39
N ARG A 49 -43.13 -4.00 1.60
CA ARG A 49 -42.50 -3.12 0.62
C ARG A 49 -41.64 -2.09 1.36
N MET A 50 -40.43 -1.86 0.82
CA MET A 50 -39.51 -0.80 1.21
C MET A 50 -40.20 0.57 1.22
N PRO A 51 -39.99 1.43 2.23
CA PRO A 51 -40.23 2.86 2.06
C PRO A 51 -39.06 3.45 1.25
N THR A 52 -39.34 3.85 0.02
CA THR A 52 -38.53 4.80 -0.74
C THR A 52 -38.34 6.06 0.09
N ARG A 53 -37.11 6.35 0.50
CA ARG A 53 -36.75 7.65 1.07
C ARG A 53 -36.72 8.67 -0.07
N GLU A 54 -37.78 9.46 -0.14
CA GLU A 54 -37.90 10.61 -1.03
C GLU A 54 -36.72 11.58 -0.85
N ARG A 55 -36.22 12.06 -1.99
CA ARG A 55 -35.31 13.20 -2.12
C ARG A 55 -36.17 14.48 -2.07
N PRO A 56 -35.87 15.47 -1.22
CA PRO A 56 -36.61 16.73 -1.24
C PRO A 56 -36.34 17.47 -2.56
N GLN A 57 -37.37 17.65 -3.38
CA GLN A 57 -37.41 18.63 -4.45
C GLN A 57 -38.08 19.90 -3.91
N PRO A 58 -37.51 21.10 -4.09
CA PRO A 58 -38.17 22.34 -3.73
C PRO A 58 -39.29 22.64 -4.73
N HIS A 59 -40.49 22.86 -4.19
CA HIS A 59 -41.68 23.25 -4.93
C HIS A 59 -41.48 24.65 -5.55
N ARG A 60 -41.68 24.74 -6.87
CA ARG A 60 -41.98 25.99 -7.57
C ARG A 60 -43.49 26.26 -7.48
N ALA A 61 -43.85 27.50 -7.18
CA ALA A 61 -45.14 28.11 -7.55
C ALA A 61 -44.84 29.51 -8.12
N GLY A 62 -45.31 29.79 -9.34
CA GLY A 62 -45.20 31.08 -10.06
C GLY A 62 -46.20 32.15 -9.57
N PRO A 63 -46.53 33.23 -10.32
CA PRO A 63 -46.45 33.42 -11.78
C PRO A 63 -45.81 34.74 -12.32
N GLU A 64 -45.64 34.77 -13.64
CA GLU A 64 -45.19 35.79 -14.64
C GLU A 64 -46.08 37.08 -14.76
N PRO A 65 -45.96 37.97 -15.78
CA PRO A 65 -44.82 38.66 -16.42
C PRO A 65 -45.08 40.19 -16.65
N ARG A 66 -44.04 40.99 -17.00
CA ARG A 66 -44.21 42.19 -17.88
C ARG A 66 -43.00 42.47 -18.78
N THR A 67 -43.33 42.61 -20.06
CA THR A 67 -42.60 43.02 -21.25
C THR A 67 -41.96 44.41 -21.14
N LEU A 68 -40.77 44.63 -21.74
CA LEU A 68 -40.52 45.80 -22.60
C LEU A 68 -39.31 45.60 -23.54
N VAL A 69 -39.45 46.20 -24.70
CA VAL A 69 -38.72 46.09 -25.97
C VAL A 69 -37.51 47.05 -26.05
N SER A 70 -36.51 46.73 -26.88
CA SER A 70 -35.91 47.60 -27.94
C SER A 70 -34.59 46.98 -28.46
N ARG A 71 -34.50 46.50 -29.72
CA ARG A 71 -34.28 47.20 -31.00
C ARG A 71 -32.78 47.43 -31.29
N GLY A 72 -32.27 46.77 -32.36
CA GLY A 72 -30.88 46.82 -32.88
C GLY A 72 -30.54 48.13 -33.64
N PRO A 73 -29.67 48.16 -34.70
CA PRO A 73 -29.07 47.07 -35.47
C PRO A 73 -27.56 47.25 -35.84
N ALA A 74 -27.07 46.35 -36.69
CA ALA A 74 -25.73 46.30 -37.31
C ALA A 74 -25.63 47.05 -38.65
N SER A 75 -24.42 47.48 -39.01
CA SER A 75 -23.88 47.70 -40.37
C SER A 75 -22.38 48.04 -40.17
N GLY A 76 -21.36 47.44 -40.79
CA GLY A 76 -21.19 46.95 -42.15
C GLY A 76 -20.20 47.90 -42.86
N ALA A 77 -18.97 47.44 -43.19
CA ALA A 77 -18.22 47.75 -44.43
C ALA A 77 -16.68 47.58 -44.33
N ARG A 78 -16.17 46.69 -45.20
CA ARG A 78 -15.05 46.83 -46.17
C ARG A 78 -13.60 47.08 -45.68
N GLY A 79 -12.69 46.20 -46.13
CA GLY A 79 -11.24 46.45 -46.26
C GLY A 79 -10.90 47.48 -47.35
N PRO A 80 -9.62 47.74 -47.71
CA PRO A 80 -8.62 46.73 -48.09
C PRO A 80 -7.16 47.02 -47.63
N GLN A 81 -6.25 46.14 -48.09
CA GLN A 81 -4.78 46.17 -48.05
C GLN A 81 -4.12 47.53 -48.34
N CYS A 82 -2.95 47.77 -47.75
CA CYS A 82 -1.68 48.14 -48.43
C CYS A 82 -0.53 48.27 -47.40
N GLN A 83 0.55 47.50 -47.60
CA GLN A 83 1.93 47.80 -47.17
C GLN A 83 2.55 48.82 -48.16
N PRO A 84 3.72 49.50 -47.97
CA PRO A 84 4.93 49.07 -47.24
C PRO A 84 5.74 50.20 -46.52
N GLY A 85 6.89 49.86 -45.90
CA GLY A 85 8.03 50.79 -45.81
C GLY A 85 8.79 50.91 -44.47
N LEU A 86 9.87 50.14 -44.35
CA LEU A 86 11.22 50.46 -43.82
C LEU A 86 11.40 51.59 -42.77
N GLY A 87 12.03 51.26 -41.64
CA GLY A 87 12.56 52.26 -40.70
C GLY A 87 13.18 51.66 -39.44
N GLU A 88 14.49 51.43 -39.50
CA GLU A 88 15.35 50.82 -38.49
C GLU A 88 15.65 51.74 -37.30
N LEU A 89 15.36 51.29 -36.06
CA LEU A 89 16.05 51.75 -34.84
C LEU A 89 16.17 50.59 -33.84
N ARG A 90 17.29 49.85 -33.93
CA ARG A 90 17.70 48.85 -32.92
C ARG A 90 18.06 49.54 -31.61
N THR A 91 17.16 49.54 -30.64
CA THR A 91 17.50 49.90 -29.25
C THR A 91 18.05 48.63 -28.55
N ARG A 92 19.34 48.63 -28.20
CA ARG A 92 19.94 47.58 -27.35
C ARG A 92 19.62 47.87 -25.87
N PRO A 93 19.09 46.92 -25.09
CA PRO A 93 19.05 47.07 -23.64
C PRO A 93 20.47 46.86 -23.06
N ARG A 94 20.93 47.83 -22.25
CA ARG A 94 22.16 47.71 -21.45
C ARG A 94 21.91 46.69 -20.33
N LYS A 95 22.70 45.61 -20.31
CA LYS A 95 22.72 44.65 -19.19
C LYS A 95 23.42 45.29 -17.99
N ILE A 96 22.78 45.27 -16.84
CA ILE A 96 23.38 45.64 -15.55
C ILE A 96 24.18 44.41 -15.10
N VAL A 97 25.49 44.56 -14.96
CA VAL A 97 26.38 43.52 -14.40
C VAL A 97 26.41 43.73 -12.89
N PHE A 98 25.99 42.74 -12.12
CA PHE A 98 26.14 42.77 -10.66
C PHE A 98 27.61 42.55 -10.30
N ALA A 99 28.12 43.34 -9.36
CA ALA A 99 29.50 43.32 -8.89
C ALA A 99 29.83 42.09 -7.99
N ASP A 100 29.20 40.95 -8.23
CA ASP A 100 29.44 39.69 -7.51
C ASP A 100 30.31 38.71 -8.30
N GLU A 101 30.84 39.12 -9.45
CA GLU A 101 31.91 38.38 -10.15
C GLU A 101 33.31 38.74 -9.65
N LEU A 102 33.48 38.88 -8.34
CA LEU A 102 34.80 38.87 -7.71
C LEU A 102 35.09 37.46 -7.20
N ARG A 103 35.90 36.73 -7.97
CA ARG A 103 36.57 35.50 -7.53
C ARG A 103 37.13 35.67 -6.11
N PRO A 104 36.71 34.86 -5.13
CA PRO A 104 37.42 34.80 -3.87
C PRO A 104 38.75 34.08 -4.08
N ARG A 105 39.83 34.80 -3.78
CA ARG A 105 41.17 34.25 -3.53
C ARG A 105 41.05 33.10 -2.53
N ALA A 106 41.84 32.05 -2.78
CA ALA A 106 42.09 30.97 -1.85
C ALA A 106 42.47 31.52 -0.46
N ALA A 107 41.58 31.31 0.51
CA ALA A 107 41.89 31.39 1.93
C ALA A 107 41.79 29.96 2.47
N VAL A 108 42.94 29.45 2.87
CA VAL A 108 43.12 28.18 3.56
C VAL A 108 42.49 28.32 4.94
N HIS A 109 41.24 27.89 5.07
CA HIS A 109 40.63 27.56 6.36
C HIS A 109 40.48 26.05 6.41
N THR A 110 41.17 25.46 7.37
CA THR A 110 41.02 24.07 7.79
C THR A 110 39.60 23.84 8.28
N GLU A 111 38.67 23.60 7.36
CA GLU A 111 37.39 23.00 7.68
C GLU A 111 37.64 21.48 7.74
N GLU A 112 37.76 20.99 8.97
CA GLU A 112 37.70 19.56 9.28
C GLU A 112 36.44 18.98 8.61
N PRO A 113 36.53 17.89 7.84
CA PRO A 113 35.35 17.28 7.24
C PRO A 113 34.37 16.90 8.36
N PRO A 114 33.04 17.12 8.18
CA PRO A 114 32.07 16.76 9.19
C PRO A 114 32.25 15.28 9.50
N LYS A 115 32.72 15.01 10.72
CA LYS A 115 32.81 13.69 11.33
C LYS A 115 31.53 12.96 10.99
N ALA A 116 31.66 11.85 10.27
CA ALA A 116 30.56 10.98 9.93
C ALA A 116 29.78 10.67 11.21
N LEU A 117 28.65 11.34 11.39
CA LEU A 117 27.67 10.95 12.37
C LEU A 117 27.22 9.56 11.92
N GLY A 118 27.69 8.54 12.65
CA GLY A 118 27.17 7.19 12.49
C GLY A 118 25.64 7.22 12.59
N PRO A 119 24.95 6.20 12.05
CA PRO A 119 23.50 6.18 12.01
C PRO A 119 22.93 6.55 13.39
N CYS A 120 22.18 7.65 13.47
CA CYS A 120 21.45 7.99 14.68
C CYS A 120 20.68 6.74 15.11
N PRO A 121 20.80 6.28 16.38
CA PRO A 121 20.03 5.13 16.84
C PRO A 121 18.56 5.43 16.56
N ALA A 122 17.88 4.49 15.92
CA ALA A 122 16.46 4.65 15.59
C ALA A 122 15.73 5.06 16.87
N PRO A 123 14.94 6.15 16.85
CA PRO A 123 14.26 6.62 18.04
C PRO A 123 13.40 5.50 18.61
N VAL A 124 13.48 5.32 19.92
CA VAL A 124 12.68 4.33 20.65
C VAL A 124 11.21 4.55 20.30
N PRO A 125 10.46 3.51 19.88
CA PRO A 125 9.06 3.66 19.53
C PRO A 125 8.24 4.19 20.71
N ASP A 126 7.34 5.12 20.45
CA ASP A 126 6.53 5.80 21.48
C ASP A 126 5.71 4.83 22.36
N TYR A 127 5.29 3.70 21.80
CA TYR A 127 4.55 2.68 22.52
C TYR A 127 5.36 1.98 23.60
N GLU A 128 6.70 1.96 23.52
CA GLU A 128 7.51 1.38 24.60
C GLU A 128 7.47 2.26 25.84
N LEU A 129 7.45 3.58 25.65
CA LEU A 129 7.32 4.56 26.73
C LEU A 129 5.88 4.65 27.25
N LYS A 130 4.88 4.57 26.36
CA LYS A 130 3.44 4.63 26.73
C LYS A 130 2.95 3.38 27.46
N TYR A 131 3.59 2.24 27.21
CA TYR A 131 3.19 0.95 27.76
C TYR A 131 4.38 0.28 28.50
N PRO A 132 4.78 0.82 29.67
CA PRO A 132 5.81 0.21 30.51
C PRO A 132 5.42 -1.19 31.02
N PRO A 133 6.31 -1.89 31.74
CA PRO A 133 5.96 -3.14 32.42
C PRO A 133 4.69 -3.01 33.26
N VAL A 134 3.79 -3.99 33.13
CA VAL A 134 2.51 -4.01 33.82
C VAL A 134 2.75 -4.32 35.30
N SER A 135 2.22 -3.48 36.18
CA SER A 135 2.37 -3.59 37.64
C SER A 135 1.08 -4.00 38.37
N SER A 136 -0.07 -4.04 37.68
CA SER A 136 -1.36 -4.37 38.29
C SER A 136 -2.34 -5.05 37.34
N ALA A 137 -3.30 -5.78 37.89
CA ALA A 137 -4.39 -6.40 37.12
C ALA A 137 -5.25 -5.38 36.36
N ARG A 138 -5.40 -4.16 36.92
CA ARG A 138 -6.08 -3.05 36.25
C ARG A 138 -5.30 -2.59 35.02
N ASP A 139 -3.98 -2.48 35.13
CA ASP A 139 -3.08 -2.08 34.03
C ASP A 139 -3.09 -3.12 32.92
N ARG A 140 -2.97 -4.40 33.29
CA ARG A 140 -3.13 -5.55 32.38
C ARG A 140 -4.44 -5.46 31.58
N SER A 141 -5.54 -5.18 32.26
CA SER A 141 -6.87 -5.06 31.64
C SER A 141 -6.96 -3.90 30.66
N ARG A 142 -6.34 -2.75 30.98
CA ARG A 142 -6.23 -1.61 30.05
C ARG A 142 -5.42 -1.97 28.80
N TYR A 143 -4.29 -2.65 28.97
CA TYR A 143 -3.44 -3.03 27.83
C TYR A 143 -4.18 -4.04 26.94
N ALA A 144 -4.89 -5.00 27.53
CA ALA A 144 -5.68 -5.97 26.79
C ALA A 144 -6.83 -5.31 26.01
N ALA A 145 -7.47 -4.27 26.56
CA ALA A 145 -8.50 -3.50 25.86
C ALA A 145 -7.92 -2.78 24.62
N VAL A 146 -6.79 -2.07 24.78
CA VAL A 146 -6.10 -1.42 23.65
C VAL A 146 -5.67 -2.44 22.61
N PHE A 147 -5.15 -3.59 23.05
CA PHE A 147 -4.74 -4.66 22.14
C PHE A 147 -5.91 -5.12 21.26
N ARG A 148 -7.07 -5.41 21.87
CA ARG A 148 -8.25 -5.88 21.13
C ARG A 148 -8.76 -4.85 20.13
N ASP A 149 -8.89 -3.60 20.57
CA ASP A 149 -9.35 -2.49 19.75
C ASP A 149 -8.46 -2.30 18.51
N GLN A 150 -7.14 -2.20 18.73
CA GLN A 150 -6.19 -1.94 17.65
C GLN A 150 -5.88 -3.16 16.77
N HIS A 151 -6.17 -4.38 17.25
CA HIS A 151 -6.04 -5.58 16.43
C HIS A 151 -7.05 -5.59 15.27
N GLY A 152 -8.26 -5.03 15.48
CA GLY A 152 -9.24 -4.85 14.41
C GLY A 152 -8.67 -3.96 13.30
N GLU A 153 -8.17 -2.78 13.66
CA GLU A 153 -7.53 -1.84 12.72
C GLU A 153 -6.37 -2.49 11.94
N LEU A 154 -5.49 -3.22 12.63
CA LEU A 154 -4.40 -3.93 11.97
C LEU A 154 -4.90 -4.97 10.96
N SER A 155 -5.93 -5.74 11.32
CA SER A 155 -6.48 -6.80 10.46
C SER A 155 -7.03 -6.23 9.16
N GLU A 156 -7.79 -5.14 9.25
CA GLU A 156 -8.34 -4.43 8.09
C GLU A 156 -7.24 -3.84 7.21
N LEU A 157 -6.26 -3.14 7.81
CA LEU A 157 -5.14 -2.58 7.05
C LEU A 157 -4.31 -3.66 6.35
N GLN A 158 -4.08 -4.81 6.99
CA GLN A 158 -3.37 -5.93 6.38
C GLN A 158 -4.14 -6.51 5.19
N HIS A 159 -5.46 -6.61 5.29
CA HIS A 159 -6.31 -7.03 4.18
C HIS A 159 -6.18 -6.04 3.02
N ASP A 160 -6.34 -4.74 3.27
CA ASP A 160 -6.26 -3.69 2.25
C ASP A 160 -4.89 -3.63 1.55
N VAL A 161 -3.81 -3.62 2.34
CA VAL A 161 -2.44 -3.60 1.84
C VAL A 161 -2.17 -4.88 1.04
N GLY A 162 -2.61 -6.03 1.54
CA GLY A 162 -2.48 -7.32 0.87
C GLY A 162 -3.21 -7.36 -0.47
N ALA A 163 -4.46 -6.89 -0.52
CA ALA A 163 -5.26 -6.83 -1.74
C ALA A 163 -4.64 -5.90 -2.79
N THR A 164 -4.20 -4.71 -2.37
CA THR A 164 -3.53 -3.75 -3.25
C THR A 164 -2.22 -4.31 -3.80
N GLN A 165 -1.40 -4.91 -2.94
CA GLN A 165 -0.14 -5.52 -3.33
C GLN A 165 -0.35 -6.71 -4.27
N ALA A 166 -1.36 -7.54 -4.02
CA ALA A 166 -1.71 -8.65 -4.90
C ALA A 166 -2.13 -8.15 -6.30
N LYS A 167 -2.90 -7.05 -6.35
CA LYS A 167 -3.32 -6.46 -7.62
C LYS A 167 -2.14 -5.90 -8.42
N LEU A 168 -1.23 -5.20 -7.76
CA LEU A 168 -0.01 -4.68 -8.39
C LEU A 168 0.86 -5.81 -8.97
N ARG A 169 1.12 -6.85 -8.17
CA ARG A 169 1.85 -8.05 -8.61
C ARG A 169 1.18 -8.74 -9.80
N GLN A 170 -0.15 -8.83 -9.79
CA GLN A 170 -0.90 -9.40 -10.93
C GLN A 170 -0.66 -8.58 -12.20
N LEU A 171 -0.76 -7.25 -12.13
CA LEU A 171 -0.57 -6.39 -13.29
C LEU A 171 0.87 -6.42 -13.82
N GLU A 172 1.84 -6.50 -12.93
CA GLU A 172 3.25 -6.67 -13.31
C GLU A 172 3.49 -8.01 -14.01
N ALA A 173 2.94 -9.09 -13.46
CA ALA A 173 3.06 -10.41 -14.07
C ALA A 173 2.44 -10.43 -15.48
N LEU A 174 1.27 -9.80 -15.65
CA LEU A 174 0.65 -9.65 -16.97
C LEU A 174 1.56 -8.86 -17.91
N LEU A 175 2.12 -7.74 -17.46
CA LEU A 175 2.99 -6.91 -18.28
C LEU A 175 4.27 -7.64 -18.71
N VAL A 176 4.85 -8.45 -17.82
CA VAL A 176 6.03 -9.28 -18.12
C VAL A 176 5.68 -10.43 -19.08
N SER A 177 4.45 -10.94 -19.02
CA SER A 177 3.97 -12.01 -19.91
C SER A 177 3.64 -11.57 -21.33
N LEU A 178 3.53 -10.26 -21.59
CA LEU A 178 3.24 -9.76 -22.93
C LEU A 178 4.37 -10.10 -23.92
N PRO A 179 4.06 -10.37 -25.19
CA PRO A 179 5.08 -10.55 -26.21
C PRO A 179 5.91 -9.26 -26.38
N PRO A 180 7.15 -9.36 -26.89
CA PRO A 180 7.96 -8.19 -27.19
C PRO A 180 7.21 -7.20 -28.10
N PRO A 181 7.31 -5.88 -27.83
CA PRO A 181 6.61 -4.88 -28.63
C PRO A 181 7.08 -4.92 -30.08
N ARG A 182 6.12 -4.89 -31.01
CA ARG A 182 6.35 -4.99 -32.45
C ARG A 182 6.54 -3.62 -33.09
N SER A 183 6.24 -2.55 -32.37
CA SER A 183 6.36 -1.18 -32.84
C SER A 183 6.84 -0.23 -31.73
N ARG A 184 7.38 0.92 -32.13
CA ARG A 184 7.75 2.00 -31.19
C ARG A 184 6.56 2.48 -30.36
N LYS A 185 5.36 2.50 -30.94
CA LYS A 185 4.13 2.91 -30.24
C LYS A 185 3.79 1.93 -29.12
N GLU A 186 3.84 0.63 -29.37
CA GLU A 186 3.61 -0.41 -28.35
C GLU A 186 4.62 -0.34 -27.21
N ALA A 187 5.90 -0.13 -27.55
CA ALA A 187 6.96 0.02 -26.55
C ALA A 187 6.70 1.23 -25.62
N LEU A 188 6.26 2.37 -26.18
CA LEU A 188 5.91 3.56 -25.39
C LEU A 188 4.70 3.32 -24.49
N VAL A 189 3.68 2.60 -24.96
CA VAL A 189 2.51 2.23 -24.15
C VAL A 189 2.93 1.33 -22.98
N ALA A 190 3.73 0.29 -23.25
CA ALA A 190 4.22 -0.61 -22.20
C ALA A 190 5.07 0.15 -21.16
N ALA A 191 5.93 1.06 -21.60
CA ALA A 191 6.73 1.91 -20.71
C ALA A 191 5.85 2.80 -19.82
N ARG A 192 4.83 3.44 -20.40
CA ARG A 192 3.86 4.25 -19.64
C ARG A 192 3.12 3.41 -18.60
N VAL A 193 2.68 2.19 -18.93
CA VAL A 193 2.00 1.31 -17.96
C VAL A 193 2.94 0.93 -16.80
N ARG A 194 4.24 0.68 -17.06
CA ARG A 194 5.24 0.46 -16.00
C ARG A 194 5.35 1.66 -15.07
N GLU A 195 5.47 2.85 -15.65
CA GLU A 195 5.57 4.09 -14.88
C GLU A 195 4.35 4.30 -13.98
N GLU A 196 3.15 4.06 -14.50
CA GLU A 196 1.92 4.15 -13.69
C GLU A 196 1.85 3.11 -12.57
N LEU A 197 2.33 1.88 -12.81
CA LEU A 197 2.43 0.87 -11.75
C LEU A 197 3.40 1.29 -10.65
N GLU A 198 4.56 1.84 -11.02
CA GLU A 198 5.53 2.35 -10.05
C GLU A 198 4.98 3.54 -9.26
N LYS A 199 4.23 4.45 -9.91
CA LYS A 199 3.50 5.52 -9.21
C LYS A 199 2.51 4.97 -8.19
N LYS A 200 1.80 3.87 -8.50
CA LYS A 200 0.89 3.22 -7.55
C LYS A 200 1.60 2.53 -6.40
N ARG A 201 2.81 2.00 -6.62
CA ARG A 201 3.66 1.43 -5.56
C ARG A 201 4.21 2.50 -4.62
N ALA A 202 4.56 3.67 -5.17
CA ALA A 202 5.06 4.82 -4.44
C ALA A 202 3.96 5.78 -3.98
N ASP A 203 2.68 5.38 -4.08
CA ASP A 203 1.56 6.20 -3.66
C ASP A 203 1.65 6.48 -2.15
N PRO A 204 1.65 7.76 -1.71
CA PRO A 204 1.79 8.09 -0.30
C PRO A 204 0.74 7.42 0.58
N GLY A 205 -0.52 7.35 0.12
CA GLY A 205 -1.59 6.69 0.88
C GLY A 205 -1.37 5.19 1.07
N PHE A 206 -0.82 4.51 0.06
CA PHE A 206 -0.44 3.10 0.18
C PHE A 206 0.75 2.91 1.14
N LEU A 207 1.78 3.76 1.03
CA LEU A 207 2.96 3.72 1.91
C LEU A 207 2.57 4.03 3.37
N ASP A 208 1.66 4.97 3.60
CA ASP A 208 1.15 5.31 4.93
C ASP A 208 0.40 4.12 5.55
N LYS A 209 -0.43 3.42 4.77
CA LYS A 209 -1.09 2.18 5.23
C LYS A 209 -0.07 1.10 5.59
N GLN A 210 1.00 0.94 4.81
CA GLN A 210 2.09 -0.01 5.13
C GLN A 210 2.84 0.37 6.39
N ALA A 211 3.21 1.65 6.53
CA ALA A 211 3.87 2.18 7.72
C ALA A 211 2.98 1.99 8.96
N ARG A 212 1.67 2.23 8.84
CA ARG A 212 0.70 2.01 9.91
C ARG A 212 0.60 0.53 10.29
N CYS A 213 0.57 -0.39 9.32
CA CYS A 213 0.64 -1.83 9.59
C CYS A 213 1.88 -2.19 10.39
N HIS A 214 3.05 -1.69 9.98
CA HIS A 214 4.31 -1.96 10.65
C HIS A 214 4.31 -1.44 12.09
N TYR A 215 3.85 -0.20 12.29
CA TYR A 215 3.70 0.41 13.60
C TYR A 215 2.79 -0.41 14.53
N LEU A 216 1.58 -0.75 14.07
CA LEU A 216 0.62 -1.51 14.87
C LEU A 216 1.14 -2.91 15.21
N LYS A 217 1.84 -3.59 14.28
CA LYS A 217 2.49 -4.87 14.58
C LYS A 217 3.51 -4.76 15.71
N GLY A 218 4.34 -3.72 15.69
CA GLY A 218 5.30 -3.44 16.76
C GLY A 218 4.59 -3.18 18.09
N LYS A 219 3.63 -2.26 18.10
CA LYS A 219 2.85 -1.91 19.28
C LYS A 219 2.11 -3.11 19.88
N LEU A 220 1.37 -3.85 19.07
CA LEU A 220 0.59 -5.00 19.54
C LEU A 220 1.48 -6.14 20.04
N ARG A 221 2.63 -6.38 19.39
CA ARG A 221 3.64 -7.33 19.90
C ARG A 221 4.16 -6.91 21.28
N HIS A 222 4.45 -5.62 21.46
CA HIS A 222 4.90 -5.07 22.73
C HIS A 222 3.84 -5.21 23.84
N LEU A 223 2.59 -4.79 23.57
CA LEU A 223 1.49 -4.95 24.52
C LEU A 223 1.28 -6.42 24.92
N LYS A 224 1.28 -7.33 23.94
CA LYS A 224 1.16 -8.77 24.19
C LYS A 224 2.30 -9.29 25.07
N ALA A 225 3.52 -8.82 24.85
CA ALA A 225 4.68 -9.20 25.67
C ALA A 225 4.54 -8.70 27.11
N GLN A 226 4.11 -7.45 27.31
CA GLN A 226 3.92 -6.89 28.66
C GLN A 226 2.82 -7.59 29.44
N ILE A 227 1.69 -7.89 28.79
CA ILE A 227 0.59 -8.66 29.40
C ILE A 227 1.08 -10.06 29.78
N ARG A 228 1.76 -10.75 28.85
CA ARG A 228 2.24 -12.11 29.09
C ARG A 228 3.23 -12.18 30.26
N LYS A 229 4.17 -11.24 30.33
CA LYS A 229 5.13 -11.17 31.44
C LYS A 229 4.41 -11.08 32.79
N PHE A 230 3.45 -10.16 32.94
CA PHE A 230 2.69 -10.03 34.17
C PHE A 230 1.90 -11.29 34.53
N ASP A 231 1.27 -11.93 33.53
CA ASP A 231 0.53 -13.18 33.73
C ASP A 231 1.46 -14.31 34.21
N GLU A 232 2.70 -14.38 33.70
CA GLU A 232 3.72 -15.34 34.14
C GLU A 232 4.20 -15.06 35.58
N GLN A 233 4.38 -13.80 35.98
CA GLN A 233 4.73 -13.44 37.37
C GLN A 233 3.62 -13.85 38.37
N GLY A 234 2.36 -13.56 38.06
CA GLY A 234 1.25 -13.85 38.97
C GLY A 234 0.96 -15.34 39.16
N VAL A 235 1.39 -16.20 38.22
CA VAL A 235 1.33 -17.67 38.41
C VAL A 235 2.44 -18.13 39.35
N SER A 236 3.65 -17.57 39.24
CA SER A 236 4.78 -17.92 40.11
C SER A 236 4.55 -17.50 41.57
N ASP A 237 4.00 -16.30 41.79
CA ASP A 237 3.72 -15.79 43.15
C ASP A 237 2.61 -16.60 43.87
N SER A 238 1.76 -17.32 43.12
CA SER A 238 0.66 -18.13 43.68
C SER A 238 1.05 -19.59 43.97
N GLU A 239 2.10 -20.12 43.33
CA GLU A 239 2.63 -21.47 43.60
C GLU A 239 3.60 -21.50 44.78
N ASP A 240 4.23 -20.36 45.10
CA ASP A 240 5.10 -20.19 46.28
C ASP A 240 4.33 -19.89 47.59
N SER A 241 3.00 -19.75 47.54
CA SER A 241 2.13 -19.51 48.70
C SER A 241 1.56 -20.80 49.31
N VAL A 242 2.38 -21.85 49.41
CA VAL A 242 2.07 -23.09 50.15
C VAL A 242 3.04 -23.30 51.31
N TYR A 243 3.37 -22.25 52.06
CA TYR A 243 3.99 -22.37 53.38
C TYR A 243 3.65 -21.12 54.22
N PHE A 244 2.65 -21.25 55.11
CA PHE A 244 2.63 -20.88 56.53
C PHE A 244 1.20 -20.97 57.08
#